data_AF-A0A354S8M4-F1
#
_entry.id   AF-A0A354S8M4-F1
#
_cell.length_a   1.000
_cell.length_b   1.000
_cell.length_c   1.000
_cell.angle_alpha   90.00
_cell.angle_beta   90.00
_cell.angle_gamma   90.00
#
_symmetry.space_group_name_H-M   'P 1'
#
loop_
_entity.id
_entity.type
_entity.pdbx_description
1 polymer ?
#
loop_
_entity_poly.entity_id
_entity_poly.type
_entity_poly.pdbx_seq_one_letter_code
_entity_poly.pdbx_strand_id
1 'polypeptide(L)'
;WMMGDNRHNSWDSRYWGFVPEDHIVGKPVFIFFSSDQFIEGFLSSKRWERFFTVVHGEGQPTSYLWPFVILVALYYGWDYYRKRKAAQ
;
A
#
# COMPACT_ATOMS: atom_id res chain seq x y z
N TRP A 1 -22.90 1.45 -10.73
CA TRP A 1 -22.44 2.71 -11.35
C TRP A 1 -21.06 3.02 -10.80
N MET A 2 -20.05 3.23 -11.64
CA MET A 2 -18.67 3.50 -11.21
C MET A 2 -18.26 4.92 -11.60
N MET A 3 -17.51 5.58 -10.75
CA MET A 3 -16.99 6.94 -11.02
C MET A 3 -15.56 7.05 -10.51
N GLY A 4 -14.67 7.60 -11.33
CA GLY A 4 -13.30 7.88 -10.92
C GLY A 4 -13.23 9.02 -9.90
N ASP A 5 -12.18 9.01 -9.10
CA ASP A 5 -11.80 10.13 -8.22
C ASP A 5 -11.34 11.35 -9.04
N ASN A 6 -10.52 11.13 -10.07
CA ASN A 6 -10.11 12.17 -11.03
C ASN A 6 -11.21 12.45 -12.07
N ARG A 7 -12.25 13.19 -11.65
CA ARG A 7 -13.51 13.38 -12.39
C ARG A 7 -13.35 13.92 -13.81
N HIS A 8 -12.41 14.83 -14.04
CA HIS A 8 -12.20 15.45 -15.35
C HIS A 8 -11.39 14.57 -16.31
N ASN A 9 -10.63 13.61 -15.77
CA ASN A 9 -9.76 12.73 -16.54
C ASN A 9 -10.09 11.25 -16.30
N SER A 10 -11.38 10.94 -16.19
CA SER A 10 -11.87 9.57 -15.99
C SER A 10 -12.91 9.22 -17.04
N TRP A 11 -12.60 8.19 -17.81
CA TRP A 11 -13.55 7.50 -18.70
C TRP A 11 -14.28 6.45 -17.88
N ASP A 12 -15.33 6.86 -17.17
CA ASP A 12 -16.12 6.01 -16.28
C ASP A 12 -17.58 5.85 -16.74
N SER A 13 -18.47 5.32 -15.87
CA SER A 13 -19.87 5.00 -16.20
C SER A 13 -20.66 6.18 -16.78
N ARG A 14 -20.21 7.43 -16.61
CA ARG A 14 -20.78 8.60 -17.30
C ARG A 14 -20.76 8.48 -18.83
N TYR A 15 -19.79 7.75 -19.38
CA TYR A 15 -19.63 7.57 -20.84
C TYR A 15 -20.13 6.22 -21.33
N TRP A 16 -19.90 5.13 -20.58
CA TRP A 16 -20.15 3.76 -21.04
C TRP A 16 -21.22 2.99 -20.23
N GLY A 17 -21.92 3.66 -19.29
CA GLY A 17 -23.06 3.06 -18.58
C GLY A 17 -22.67 2.18 -17.38
N PHE A 18 -23.58 1.29 -16.97
CA PHE A 18 -23.39 0.44 -15.78
C PHE A 18 -22.44 -0.74 -16.04
N VAL A 19 -21.65 -1.13 -15.02
CA VAL A 19 -20.85 -2.37 -15.03
C VAL A 19 -21.70 -3.52 -14.49
N PRO A 20 -21.86 -4.63 -15.25
CA PRO A 20 -22.45 -5.87 -14.75
C PRO A 20 -21.69 -6.46 -13.54
N GLU A 21 -22.38 -7.15 -12.64
CA GLU A 21 -21.79 -7.64 -11.38
C GLU A 21 -20.69 -8.70 -11.59
N ASP A 22 -20.83 -9.54 -12.60
CA ASP A 22 -19.87 -10.58 -12.99
C ASP A 22 -18.50 -10.03 -13.43
N HIS A 23 -18.42 -8.72 -13.73
CA HIS A 23 -17.17 -8.03 -14.07
C HIS A 23 -16.46 -7.42 -12.85
N ILE A 24 -17.03 -7.55 -11.64
CA ILE A 24 -16.44 -7.02 -10.41
C ILE A 24 -15.50 -8.06 -9.79
N VAL A 25 -14.20 -7.78 -9.80
CA VAL A 25 -13.18 -8.71 -9.26
C VAL A 25 -13.00 -8.58 -7.74
N GLY A 26 -13.10 -7.37 -7.18
CA GLY A 26 -12.89 -7.16 -5.75
C GLY A 26 -12.73 -5.70 -5.35
N LYS A 27 -12.34 -5.48 -4.08
CA LYS A 27 -12.18 -4.17 -3.47
C LYS A 27 -10.71 -3.88 -3.14
N PRO A 28 -10.13 -2.75 -3.57
CA PRO A 28 -8.76 -2.38 -3.20
C PRO A 28 -8.71 -2.01 -1.71
N VAL A 29 -7.82 -2.62 -0.93
CA VAL A 29 -7.75 -2.36 0.53
C VAL A 29 -6.41 -1.77 1.00
N PHE A 30 -5.33 -2.02 0.26
CA PHE A 30 -3.97 -1.81 0.75
C PHE A 30 -3.02 -1.37 -0.36
N ILE A 31 -2.13 -0.43 -0.04
CA ILE A 31 -1.06 0.04 -0.92
C ILE A 31 0.25 -0.59 -0.45
N PHE A 32 0.76 -1.58 -1.19
CA PHE A 32 2.04 -2.22 -0.85
C PHE A 32 3.26 -1.46 -1.38
N PHE A 33 3.10 -0.69 -2.47
CA PHE A 33 4.17 0.04 -3.15
C PHE A 33 3.66 1.29 -3.86
N SER A 34 4.51 2.33 -3.96
CA SER A 34 4.22 3.54 -4.73
C SER A 34 5.50 4.23 -5.25
N SER A 35 5.55 4.55 -6.53
CA SER A 35 6.66 5.32 -7.12
C SER A 35 6.18 6.49 -7.96
N ASP A 36 6.90 7.60 -7.88
CA ASP A 36 6.79 8.73 -8.79
C ASP A 36 7.61 8.46 -10.05
N GLN A 37 6.96 8.51 -11.21
CA GLN A 37 7.60 8.26 -12.50
C GLN A 37 8.33 9.49 -13.05
N PHE A 38 8.08 10.68 -12.49
CA PHE A 38 8.66 11.93 -12.97
C PHE A 38 9.91 12.36 -12.19
N ILE A 39 10.27 11.61 -11.14
CA ILE A 39 11.45 11.88 -10.30
C ILE A 39 12.52 10.85 -10.63
N GLU A 40 13.72 11.33 -10.98
CA GLU A 40 14.87 10.47 -11.19
C GLU A 40 15.50 10.01 -9.86
N GLY A 41 16.03 8.78 -9.86
CA GLY A 41 16.70 8.16 -8.72
C GLY A 41 15.86 7.09 -8.02
N PHE A 42 16.52 5.99 -7.64
CA PHE A 42 15.82 4.80 -7.11
C PHE A 42 15.11 5.05 -5.78
N LEU A 43 15.74 5.78 -4.85
CA LEU A 43 15.17 6.05 -3.52
C LEU A 43 14.30 7.32 -3.49
N SER A 44 14.64 8.33 -4.27
CA SER A 44 13.93 9.61 -4.39
C SER A 44 12.56 9.45 -5.06
N SER A 45 12.45 8.55 -6.04
CA SER A 45 11.16 8.27 -6.69
C SER A 45 10.16 7.53 -5.80
N LYS A 46 10.54 7.03 -4.61
CA LYS A 46 9.67 6.17 -3.80
C LYS A 46 8.89 7.03 -2.82
N ARG A 47 7.56 6.87 -2.85
CA ARG A 47 6.61 7.61 -2.01
C ARG A 47 6.36 6.85 -0.71
N TRP A 48 7.37 6.85 0.17
CA TRP A 48 7.42 6.04 1.39
C TRP A 48 6.21 6.23 2.30
N GLU A 49 5.61 7.42 2.31
CA GLU A 49 4.39 7.76 3.06
C GLU A 49 3.14 7.00 2.59
N ARG A 50 3.16 6.44 1.38
CA ARG A 50 2.05 5.65 0.82
C ARG A 50 2.25 4.15 0.99
N PHE A 51 3.43 3.70 1.39
CA PHE A 51 3.73 2.29 1.55
C PHE A 51 3.03 1.77 2.80
N PHE A 52 2.45 0.59 2.70
CA PHE A 52 1.78 -0.08 3.80
C PHE A 52 0.64 0.76 4.39
N THR A 53 -0.12 1.43 3.52
CA THR A 53 -1.24 2.29 3.90
C THR A 53 -2.57 1.63 3.51
N VAL A 54 -3.58 1.74 4.38
CA VAL A 54 -4.94 1.26 4.13
C VAL A 54 -5.74 2.35 3.40
N VAL A 55 -6.49 1.96 2.36
CA VAL A 55 -7.22 2.89 1.48
C VAL A 55 -8.49 3.44 2.14
N HIS A 56 -9.05 2.69 3.10
CA HIS A 56 -10.33 2.99 3.75
C HIS A 56 -10.10 3.40 5.21
N GLY A 57 -10.14 4.69 5.49
CA GLY A 57 -10.06 5.24 6.84
C GLY A 57 -10.75 6.59 6.93
N GLU A 58 -11.40 6.85 8.05
CA GLU A 58 -12.00 8.16 8.36
C GLU A 58 -10.91 9.09 8.90
N GLY A 59 -9.99 9.51 8.03
CA GLY A 59 -8.89 10.38 8.44
C GLY A 59 -7.71 10.41 7.48
N GLN A 60 -6.59 10.93 7.97
CA GLN A 60 -5.36 10.99 7.20
C GLN A 60 -4.80 9.57 6.99
N PRO A 61 -4.44 9.18 5.75
CA PRO A 61 -3.84 7.88 5.49
C PRO A 61 -2.55 7.71 6.32
N THR A 62 -2.48 6.66 7.12
CA THR A 62 -1.32 6.37 7.98
C THR A 62 -0.52 5.19 7.41
N SER A 63 0.79 5.38 7.22
CA SER A 63 1.70 4.32 6.77
C SER A 63 2.12 3.44 7.95
N TYR A 64 1.99 2.11 7.76
CA TYR A 64 2.43 1.10 8.73
C TYR A 64 3.81 0.49 8.39
N LEU A 65 4.56 1.10 7.46
CA LEU A 65 5.83 0.55 7.01
C LEU A 65 6.85 0.46 8.15
N TRP A 66 7.05 1.55 8.91
CA TRP A 66 8.04 1.58 9.97
C TRP A 66 7.70 0.69 11.17
N PRO A 67 6.45 0.67 11.68
CA PRO A 67 6.04 -0.33 12.66
C PRO A 67 6.32 -1.77 12.19
N PHE A 68 6.03 -2.08 10.93
CA PHE A 68 6.31 -3.39 10.34
C PHE A 68 7.81 -3.70 10.33
N VAL A 69 8.66 -2.77 9.87
CA VAL A 69 10.12 -2.95 9.85
C VAL A 69 10.67 -3.16 11.27
N ILE A 70 10.19 -2.42 12.26
CA ILE A 70 10.60 -2.58 13.66
C ILE A 70 10.22 -3.96 14.17
N LEU A 71 8.99 -4.42 13.94
CA LEU A 71 8.55 -5.76 14.36
C LEU A 71 9.39 -6.87 13.72
N VAL A 72 9.70 -6.73 12.43
CA VAL A 72 10.56 -7.67 11.70
C VAL A 72 11.98 -7.69 12.29
N ALA A 73 12.56 -6.51 12.54
CA ALA A 73 13.89 -6.40 13.13
C ALA A 73 13.93 -7.01 14.55
N LEU A 74 12.91 -6.77 15.37
CA LEU A 74 12.78 -7.36 16.70
C LEU A 74 12.65 -8.89 16.63
N TYR A 75 11.82 -9.41 15.73
CA TYR A 75 11.64 -10.85 15.53
C TYR A 75 12.96 -11.55 15.18
N TYR A 76 13.67 -11.05 14.17
CA TYR A 76 14.95 -11.63 13.76
C TYR A 76 16.06 -11.42 14.80
N GLY A 77 16.09 -10.26 15.47
CA GLY A 77 17.02 -9.99 16.56
C GLY A 77 16.81 -10.94 17.75
N TRP A 78 15.55 -11.21 18.10
CA TRP A 78 15.19 -12.19 19.13
C TRP A 78 15.58 -13.61 18.74
N ASP A 79 15.25 -14.04 17.52
CA ASP A 79 15.62 -15.37 17.04
C ASP A 79 17.14 -15.59 17.07
N TYR A 80 17.89 -14.56 16.65
CA TYR A 80 19.35 -14.56 16.72
C TYR A 80 19.87 -14.67 18.16
N TYR A 81 19.32 -13.88 19.10
CA TYR A 81 19.71 -13.95 20.51
C TYR A 81 19.43 -15.32 21.13
N ARG A 82 18.24 -15.88 20.89
CA ARG A 82 17.83 -17.20 21.38
C ARG A 82 18.76 -18.30 20.89
N LYS A 83 19.12 -18.28 19.60
CA LYS A 83 20.05 -19.25 19.00
C LYS A 83 21.44 -19.17 19.63
N ARG A 84 21.95 -17.97 19.91
CA ARG A 84 23.23 -17.81 20.60
C ARG A 84 23.21 -18.38 22.02
N LYS A 85 22.14 -18.18 22.78
CA LYS A 85 22.01 -18.77 24.12
C LYS A 85 21.86 -20.29 24.12
N ALA A 86 21.29 -20.88 23.08
CA ALA A 86 21.19 -22.33 22.94
C ALA A 86 22.50 -22.98 22.46
N ALA A 87 23.42 -22.20 21.89
CA ALA A 87 24.72 -22.66 21.41
C ALA A 87 25.86 -22.47 22.42
N GLN A 88 25.61 -21.74 23.51
CA GLN A 88 26.49 -21.62 24.69
C GLN A 88 26.09 -22.66 25.73
#